data_AF-A0AAD3HG71-F1
#
_entry.id   AF-A0AAD3HG71-F1
#
_cell.length_a   1.000
_cell.length_b   1.000
_cell.length_c   1.000
_cell.angle_alpha   90.00
_cell.angle_beta   90.00
_cell.angle_gamma   90.00
#
_symmetry.space_group_name_H-M   'P 1'
#
loop_
_entity.id
_entity.type
_entity.pdbx_description
1 polymer ?
#
loop_
_entity_poly.entity_id
_entity_poly.type
_entity_poly.pdbx_seq_one_letter_code
_entity_poly.pdbx_strand_id
1 'polypeptide(L)'
;MEEVSEYFHMGGIRKIRLSKALQEIKNNELNPSFPKVCIYTAIRDPISHFLSGYNEIETRLLGSWNKTNSGKREIAPYHFRVPYNQTSPGLHRKRFRGFVEDLLLETPVFGREVMYLHISAMSRVLIDLKKYNYTLTGYIPELQNITSAWPAFMASTCPNFYSVETIPSLHIGGQHKSSSDLFGLYAAAKQVWKESGPFSRALCLLHAFDYACFENLPDGIPFLCQSVYQDHANQIINVGKKD
;
A
#
# COMPACT_ATOMS: atom_id res chain seq x y z
N MET A 1 12.36 -6.43 -15.79
CA MET A 1 11.86 -6.08 -14.43
C MET A 1 11.16 -7.32 -13.90
N GLU A 2 11.75 -8.00 -12.91
CA GLU A 2 11.08 -9.12 -12.25
C GLU A 2 10.07 -8.58 -11.25
N GLU A 3 8.78 -8.77 -11.52
CA GLU A 3 7.68 -8.40 -10.63
C GLU A 3 7.64 -9.34 -9.41
N VAL A 4 7.71 -8.77 -8.22
CA VAL A 4 7.56 -9.47 -6.95
C VAL A 4 6.24 -9.02 -6.32
N SER A 5 5.18 -9.76 -6.65
CA SER A 5 3.92 -9.71 -5.93
C SER A 5 4.01 -10.73 -4.79
N GLU A 6 4.15 -10.25 -3.55
CA GLU A 6 4.35 -11.07 -2.35
C GLU A 6 3.01 -11.57 -1.81
N TYR A 7 2.87 -12.89 -1.63
CA TYR A 7 1.68 -13.51 -1.03
C TYR A 7 2.03 -14.42 0.14
N PHE A 8 1.13 -14.42 1.13
CA PHE A 8 1.27 -15.12 2.40
C PHE A 8 0.43 -16.39 2.39
N HIS A 9 1.08 -17.55 2.59
CA HIS A 9 0.40 -18.82 2.84
C HIS A 9 0.54 -19.17 4.33
N MET A 10 -0.59 -19.32 5.04
CA MET A 10 -0.56 -19.69 6.47
C MET A 10 -0.47 -21.20 6.63
N GLY A 11 0.75 -21.67 6.91
CA GLY A 11 1.07 -23.07 7.22
C GLY A 11 2.57 -23.37 7.32
N GLY A 12 3.39 -22.36 7.62
CA GLY A 12 4.86 -22.41 7.47
C GLY A 12 5.30 -21.45 6.36
N ILE A 13 5.84 -20.31 6.76
CA ILE A 13 6.05 -19.15 5.87
C ILE A 13 7.12 -19.47 4.82
N ARG A 14 6.68 -19.81 3.60
CA ARG A 14 7.49 -19.72 2.38
C ARG A 14 7.00 -18.54 1.56
N LYS A 15 7.93 -17.64 1.22
CA LYS A 15 7.70 -16.57 0.24
C LYS A 15 7.56 -17.22 -1.14
N ILE A 16 6.35 -17.28 -1.67
CA ILE A 16 6.06 -17.87 -2.99
C ILE A 16 5.53 -16.74 -3.88
N ARG A 17 6.05 -16.60 -5.11
CA ARG A 17 5.49 -15.68 -6.10
C ARG A 17 4.03 -16.05 -6.35
N LEU A 18 3.14 -15.06 -6.42
CA LEU A 18 1.70 -15.30 -6.70
C LEU A 18 1.50 -16.28 -7.85
N SER A 19 2.18 -16.07 -8.96
CA SER A 19 2.09 -16.91 -10.16
C SER A 19 2.44 -18.38 -9.90
N LYS A 20 3.39 -18.65 -8.99
CA LYS A 20 3.75 -20.02 -8.58
C LYS A 20 2.69 -20.62 -7.66
N ALA A 21 2.18 -19.85 -6.70
CA ALA A 21 1.10 -20.31 -5.82
C ALA A 21 -0.17 -20.65 -6.61
N LEU A 22 -0.58 -19.76 -7.54
CA LEU A 22 -1.73 -19.99 -8.40
C LEU A 22 -1.54 -21.18 -9.35
N GLN A 23 -0.31 -21.40 -9.83
CA GLN A 23 0.01 -22.58 -10.64
C GLN A 23 -0.07 -23.89 -9.82
N GLU A 24 0.45 -23.89 -8.59
CA GLU A 24 0.36 -25.04 -7.68
C GLU A 24 -1.12 -25.38 -7.37
N ILE A 25 -1.96 -24.37 -7.14
CA ILE A 25 -3.40 -24.57 -6.93
C ILE A 25 -4.07 -25.17 -8.16
N LYS A 26 -3.83 -24.60 -9.35
CA LYS A 26 -4.39 -25.12 -10.60
C LYS A 26 -4.00 -26.59 -10.85
N ASN A 27 -2.78 -26.98 -10.45
CA ASN A 27 -2.33 -28.35 -10.54
C ASN A 27 -3.02 -29.27 -9.51
N ASN A 28 -3.38 -28.75 -8.33
CA ASN A 28 -4.04 -29.50 -7.26
C ASN A 28 -5.56 -29.66 -7.47
N GLU A 29 -6.24 -28.71 -8.14
CA GLU A 29 -7.67 -28.80 -8.48
C GLU A 29 -8.00 -30.02 -9.36
N LEU A 30 -7.01 -30.59 -10.05
CA LEU A 30 -7.14 -31.79 -10.87
C LEU A 30 -7.14 -33.09 -10.06
N ASN A 31 -6.93 -33.03 -8.73
CA ASN A 31 -6.86 -34.21 -7.88
C ASN A 31 -7.93 -34.17 -6.78
N PRO A 32 -9.01 -34.97 -6.89
CA PRO A 32 -10.18 -34.91 -6.00
C PRO A 32 -9.93 -35.35 -4.55
N SER A 33 -8.71 -35.81 -4.24
CA SER A 33 -8.28 -36.14 -2.88
C SER A 33 -7.76 -34.94 -2.08
N PHE A 34 -7.54 -33.79 -2.72
CA PHE A 34 -7.07 -32.60 -2.02
C PHE A 34 -8.22 -31.93 -1.26
N PRO A 35 -7.96 -31.43 -0.03
CA PRO A 35 -8.93 -30.60 0.66
C PRO A 35 -9.27 -29.42 -0.24
N LYS A 36 -10.55 -29.04 -0.28
CA LYS A 36 -10.97 -27.82 -0.95
C LYS A 36 -10.05 -26.68 -0.47
N VAL A 37 -9.71 -25.73 -1.34
CA VAL A 37 -8.87 -24.57 -1.00
C VAL A 37 -9.72 -23.32 -1.12
N CYS A 38 -9.71 -22.46 -0.09
CA CYS A 38 -10.21 -21.10 -0.22
C CYS A 38 -9.05 -20.18 -0.57
N ILE A 39 -9.22 -19.40 -1.64
CA ILE A 39 -8.27 -18.38 -2.05
C ILE A 39 -8.90 -17.03 -1.73
N TYR A 40 -8.17 -16.20 -0.99
CA TYR A 40 -8.57 -14.84 -0.70
C TYR A 40 -7.44 -13.88 -1.07
N THR A 41 -7.79 -12.63 -1.31
CA THR A 41 -6.84 -11.55 -1.56
C THR A 41 -7.42 -10.25 -1.01
N ALA A 42 -6.58 -9.48 -0.33
CA ALA A 42 -6.99 -8.24 0.27
C ALA A 42 -5.90 -7.19 0.08
N ILE A 43 -6.32 -5.93 -0.07
CA ILE A 43 -5.43 -4.78 -0.05
C ILE A 43 -5.73 -3.90 1.17
N ARG A 44 -4.73 -3.15 1.60
CA ARG A 44 -4.87 -2.20 2.72
C ARG A 44 -5.49 -0.90 2.22
N ASP A 45 -5.87 -0.01 3.13
CA ASP A 45 -6.14 1.39 2.77
C ASP A 45 -4.93 2.00 2.02
N PRO A 46 -5.10 2.44 0.76
CA PRO A 46 -4.01 2.96 -0.07
C PRO A 46 -3.26 4.12 0.54
N ILE A 47 -3.96 5.05 1.20
CA ILE A 47 -3.33 6.21 1.84
C ILE A 47 -2.49 5.75 3.03
N SER A 48 -3.04 4.92 3.91
CA SER A 48 -2.33 4.39 5.07
C SER A 48 -1.11 3.57 4.65
N HIS A 49 -1.24 2.76 3.59
CA HIS A 49 -0.13 2.05 2.98
C HIS A 49 0.95 3.03 2.51
N PHE A 50 0.58 4.03 1.72
CA PHE A 50 1.49 5.05 1.21
C PHE A 50 2.24 5.78 2.32
N LEU A 51 1.53 6.28 3.33
CA LEU A 51 2.12 7.01 4.45
C LEU A 51 3.12 6.14 5.23
N SER A 52 2.79 4.84 5.41
CA SER A 52 3.70 3.89 6.05
C SER A 52 4.94 3.60 5.20
N GLY A 53 4.76 3.45 3.89
CA GLY A 53 5.84 3.24 2.93
C GLY A 53 6.79 4.44 2.84
N TYR A 54 6.25 5.66 2.80
CA TYR A 54 7.04 6.90 2.87
C TYR A 54 7.91 6.93 4.13
N ASN A 55 7.33 6.63 5.29
CA ASN A 55 8.07 6.60 6.55
C ASN A 55 9.21 5.55 6.54
N GLU A 56 8.95 4.38 5.97
CA GLU A 56 9.99 3.35 5.79
C GLU A 56 11.13 3.82 4.88
N ILE A 57 10.81 4.41 3.73
CA ILE A 57 11.77 4.97 2.76
C ILE A 57 12.65 6.02 3.43
N GLU A 58 12.05 7.03 4.05
CA GLU A 58 12.77 8.11 4.72
C GLU A 58 13.61 7.60 5.89
N THR A 59 13.08 6.67 6.69
CA THR A 59 13.84 6.06 7.80
C THR A 59 15.08 5.32 7.29
N ARG A 60 14.99 4.62 6.16
CA ARG A 60 16.13 3.94 5.53
C ARG A 60 17.15 4.93 4.99
N LEU A 61 16.71 6.04 4.41
CA LEU A 61 17.60 7.07 3.88
C LEU A 61 18.34 7.81 5.00
N LEU A 62 17.63 8.24 6.04
CA LEU A 62 18.23 8.86 7.23
C LEU A 62 19.14 7.89 8.00
N GLY A 63 18.72 6.62 8.11
CA GLY A 63 19.53 5.58 8.73
C GLY A 63 20.83 5.31 7.96
N SER A 64 20.79 5.34 6.63
CA SER A 64 21.97 5.21 5.77
C SER A 64 22.89 6.44 5.89
N TRP A 65 22.30 7.65 5.92
CA TRP A 65 23.04 8.91 6.08
C TRP A 65 23.89 8.91 7.36
N ASN A 66 23.28 8.57 8.50
CA ASN A 66 23.95 8.51 9.80
C ASN A 66 25.11 7.49 9.87
N LYS A 67 25.05 6.41 9.06
CA LYS A 67 26.11 5.38 9.06
C LYS A 67 27.31 5.76 8.22
N THR A 68 27.14 6.59 7.19
CA THR A 68 28.17 6.76 6.17
C THR A 68 29.21 7.84 6.43
N ASN A 69 29.08 8.72 7.45
CA ASN A 69 30.04 9.78 7.84
C ASN A 69 30.71 10.55 6.67
N SER A 70 30.14 10.51 5.46
CA SER A 70 30.74 11.02 4.25
C SER A 70 29.85 12.17 3.80
N GLY A 71 30.33 13.39 4.06
CA GLY A 71 29.68 14.65 3.71
C GLY A 71 29.54 14.87 2.20
N LYS A 72 28.97 13.91 1.46
CA LYS A 72 28.82 13.93 -0.01
C LYS A 72 27.43 13.54 -0.51
N ARG A 73 26.43 13.36 0.37
CA ARG A 73 25.03 13.25 -0.05
C ARG A 73 24.20 14.30 0.69
N GLU A 74 24.30 15.54 0.24
CA GLU A 74 23.52 16.68 0.76
C GLU A 74 22.06 16.67 0.30
N ILE A 75 21.70 15.80 -0.65
CA ILE A 75 20.41 15.81 -1.33
C ILE A 75 19.90 14.35 -1.37
N ALA A 76 18.66 14.12 -0.94
CA ALA A 76 18.00 12.86 -1.24
C ALA A 76 18.00 12.60 -2.75
N PRO A 77 17.93 11.34 -3.20
CA PRO A 77 17.99 11.02 -4.63
C PRO A 77 16.75 11.50 -5.42
N TYR A 78 15.77 12.13 -4.75
CA TYR A 78 14.60 12.83 -5.28
C TYR A 78 14.68 14.32 -4.91
N HIS A 79 14.02 15.17 -5.69
CA HIS A 79 14.28 16.59 -5.88
C HIS A 79 13.81 17.49 -4.71
N PHE A 80 14.20 17.16 -3.48
CA PHE A 80 14.01 18.08 -2.37
C PHE A 80 15.03 19.19 -2.33
N ARG A 81 14.53 20.39 -2.63
CA ARG A 81 15.12 21.66 -2.18
C ARG A 81 15.07 21.83 -0.64
N VAL A 82 14.82 20.76 0.11
CA VAL A 82 14.61 20.73 1.56
C VAL A 82 15.78 19.99 2.21
N PRO A 83 16.59 20.66 3.04
CA PRO A 83 17.80 20.06 3.62
C PRO A 83 17.53 18.78 4.43
N TYR A 84 18.42 17.79 4.30
CA TYR A 84 18.39 16.55 5.10
C TYR A 84 19.07 16.68 6.47
N ASN A 85 19.89 17.73 6.65
CA ASN A 85 20.66 18.00 7.87
C ASN A 85 19.81 18.56 9.04
N GLN A 86 18.57 18.94 8.79
CA GLN A 86 17.66 19.51 9.79
C GLN A 86 16.52 18.53 10.08
N THR A 87 16.12 18.44 11.35
CA THR A 87 15.12 17.47 11.83
C THR A 87 14.01 18.14 12.64
N SER A 88 13.41 19.20 12.08
CA SER A 88 12.25 19.84 12.71
C SER A 88 10.93 19.27 12.15
N PRO A 89 9.84 19.24 12.94
CA PRO A 89 8.53 18.81 12.43
C PRO A 89 8.06 19.61 11.21
N GLY A 90 8.34 20.92 11.18
CA GLY A 90 8.04 21.78 10.03
C GLY A 90 8.79 21.35 8.77
N LEU A 91 10.05 20.94 8.91
CA LEU A 91 10.83 20.43 7.80
C LEU A 91 10.37 19.05 7.34
N HIS A 92 9.98 18.16 8.26
CA HIS A 92 9.47 16.84 7.89
C HIS A 92 8.18 16.93 7.08
N ARG A 93 7.31 17.91 7.41
CA ARG A 93 6.13 18.22 6.58
C ARG A 93 6.50 18.77 5.22
N LYS A 94 7.49 19.69 5.16
CA LYS A 94 8.01 20.20 3.87
C LYS A 94 8.64 19.11 3.02
N ARG A 95 9.36 18.16 3.64
CA ARG A 95 9.80 16.93 3.01
C ARG A 95 8.57 16.20 2.52
N PHE A 96 7.70 15.63 3.33
CA PHE A 96 6.56 14.87 2.80
C PHE A 96 5.78 15.51 1.62
N ARG A 97 5.53 16.84 1.65
CA ARG A 97 4.93 17.57 0.53
C ARG A 97 5.70 17.47 -0.79
N GLY A 98 6.98 17.81 -0.83
CA GLY A 98 7.74 17.73 -2.08
C GLY A 98 7.94 16.28 -2.58
N PHE A 99 7.65 15.28 -1.76
CA PHE A 99 7.83 13.87 -2.10
C PHE A 99 6.64 13.47 -2.95
N VAL A 100 5.47 13.94 -2.53
CA VAL A 100 4.24 13.88 -3.32
C VAL A 100 4.41 14.69 -4.62
N GLU A 101 5.02 15.87 -4.60
CA GLU A 101 5.30 16.64 -5.83
C GLU A 101 6.20 15.88 -6.80
N ASP A 102 7.35 15.40 -6.32
CA ASP A 102 8.30 14.67 -7.16
C ASP A 102 7.70 13.37 -7.72
N LEU A 103 6.80 12.74 -6.96
CA LEU A 103 6.07 11.55 -7.38
C LEU A 103 5.05 11.88 -8.48
N LEU A 104 4.31 12.98 -8.35
CA LEU A 104 3.40 13.48 -9.39
C LEU A 104 4.16 13.87 -10.67
N LEU A 105 5.39 14.36 -10.53
CA LEU A 105 6.27 14.69 -11.65
C LEU A 105 6.98 13.47 -12.24
N GLU A 106 6.69 12.26 -11.74
CA GLU A 106 7.27 10.99 -12.19
C GLU A 106 8.81 11.02 -12.24
N THR A 107 9.43 11.60 -11.22
CA THR A 107 10.90 11.75 -11.19
C THR A 107 11.58 10.39 -11.42
N PRO A 108 12.58 10.27 -12.33
CA PRO A 108 13.15 8.98 -12.75
C PRO A 108 13.75 8.11 -11.64
N VAL A 109 13.99 8.67 -10.46
CA VAL A 109 14.47 7.92 -9.29
C VAL A 109 13.43 6.91 -8.78
N PHE A 110 12.14 7.24 -8.86
CA PHE A 110 11.06 6.37 -8.38
C PHE A 110 10.93 5.07 -9.17
N GLY A 111 11.32 5.09 -10.45
CA GLY A 111 11.34 3.89 -11.31
C GLY A 111 12.61 3.05 -11.21
N ARG A 112 13.70 3.56 -10.62
CA ARG A 112 15.01 2.89 -10.60
C ARG A 112 15.34 2.22 -9.28
N GLU A 113 14.93 2.80 -8.16
CA GLU A 113 15.29 2.31 -6.84
C GLU A 113 14.17 1.43 -6.26
N VAL A 114 14.51 0.18 -5.93
CA VAL A 114 13.55 -0.82 -5.42
C VAL A 114 12.86 -0.40 -4.12
N MET A 115 13.42 0.54 -3.38
CA MET A 115 12.81 1.02 -2.14
C MET A 115 11.52 1.81 -2.37
N TYR A 116 11.29 2.40 -3.55
CA TYR A 116 10.02 3.09 -3.84
C TYR A 116 8.89 2.11 -4.16
N LEU A 117 9.16 0.81 -4.28
CA LEU A 117 8.10 -0.20 -4.36
C LEU A 117 7.21 -0.19 -3.10
N HIS A 118 7.73 0.28 -1.95
CA HIS A 118 6.98 0.39 -0.70
C HIS A 118 5.80 1.38 -0.73
N ILE A 119 5.71 2.24 -1.74
CA ILE A 119 4.60 3.19 -1.94
C ILE A 119 3.80 2.92 -3.23
N SER A 120 4.09 1.82 -3.91
CA SER A 120 3.41 1.50 -5.17
C SER A 120 1.93 1.20 -4.94
N ALA A 121 1.12 1.56 -5.93
CA ALA A 121 -0.29 1.21 -5.97
C ALA A 121 -0.50 -0.30 -5.78
N MET A 122 -1.40 -0.68 -4.87
CA MET A 122 -1.68 -2.10 -4.56
C MET A 122 -2.52 -2.78 -5.66
N SER A 123 -3.21 -2.00 -6.49
CA SER A 123 -3.99 -2.43 -7.67
C SER A 123 -3.15 -3.12 -8.74
N ARG A 124 -1.81 -3.01 -8.71
CA ARG A 124 -0.92 -3.79 -9.61
C ARG A 124 -1.20 -5.28 -9.55
N VAL A 125 -1.66 -5.77 -8.41
CA VAL A 125 -2.02 -7.16 -8.20
C VAL A 125 -3.18 -7.64 -9.08
N LEU A 126 -4.01 -6.73 -9.59
CA LEU A 126 -5.23 -7.06 -10.32
C LEU A 126 -4.93 -7.63 -11.71
N ILE A 127 -3.82 -7.24 -12.33
CA ILE A 127 -3.39 -7.82 -13.61
C ILE A 127 -3.12 -9.31 -13.43
N ASP A 128 -2.41 -9.67 -12.36
CA ASP A 128 -2.17 -11.07 -12.03
C ASP A 128 -3.47 -11.79 -11.70
N LEU A 129 -4.32 -11.23 -10.84
CA LEU A 129 -5.60 -11.87 -10.50
C LEU A 129 -6.45 -12.14 -11.75
N LYS A 130 -6.57 -11.16 -12.64
CA LYS A 130 -7.31 -11.28 -13.91
C LYS A 130 -6.74 -12.39 -14.80
N LYS A 131 -5.41 -12.55 -14.88
CA LYS A 131 -4.76 -13.61 -15.66
C LYS A 131 -5.22 -15.02 -15.25
N TYR A 132 -5.60 -15.19 -13.99
CA TYR A 132 -6.05 -16.47 -13.44
C TYR A 132 -7.55 -16.50 -13.13
N ASN A 133 -8.33 -15.53 -13.65
CA ASN A 133 -9.77 -15.40 -13.41
C ASN A 133 -10.15 -15.29 -11.91
N TYR A 134 -9.30 -14.65 -11.11
CA TYR A 134 -9.57 -14.30 -9.72
C TYR A 134 -9.95 -12.83 -9.57
N THR A 135 -10.64 -12.53 -8.47
CA THR A 135 -11.07 -11.18 -8.11
C THR A 135 -10.53 -10.80 -6.73
N LEU A 136 -10.49 -9.49 -6.46
CA LEU A 136 -10.20 -8.98 -5.13
C LEU A 136 -11.31 -9.44 -4.15
N THR A 137 -10.94 -9.98 -2.98
CA THR A 137 -11.93 -10.53 -2.04
C THR A 137 -12.24 -9.59 -0.88
N GLY A 138 -11.37 -8.63 -0.58
CA GLY A 138 -11.74 -7.59 0.37
C GLY A 138 -10.74 -6.47 0.57
N TYR A 139 -11.12 -5.62 1.52
CA TYR A 139 -10.43 -4.38 1.86
C TYR A 139 -10.13 -4.38 3.36
N ILE A 140 -8.88 -4.07 3.70
CA ILE A 140 -8.43 -3.96 5.09
C ILE A 140 -8.20 -2.49 5.38
N PRO A 141 -9.20 -1.78 5.96
CA PRO A 141 -9.09 -0.35 6.21
C PRO A 141 -7.95 -0.05 7.19
N GLU A 142 -7.77 -0.87 8.22
CA GLU A 142 -6.73 -0.70 9.22
C GLU A 142 -6.11 -2.02 9.67
N LEU A 143 -4.82 -1.98 10.05
CA LEU A 143 -4.11 -3.13 10.60
C LEU A 143 -4.16 -3.21 12.12
N GLN A 144 -4.62 -2.15 12.79
CA GLN A 144 -4.53 -2.01 14.25
C GLN A 144 -5.32 -3.11 14.97
N ASN A 145 -6.42 -3.54 14.38
CA ASN A 145 -7.28 -4.61 14.87
C ASN A 145 -7.17 -5.89 14.03
N ILE A 146 -6.15 -6.04 13.16
CA ILE A 146 -6.11 -7.18 12.23
C ILE A 146 -6.11 -8.52 12.98
N THR A 147 -5.47 -8.58 14.15
CA THR A 147 -5.45 -9.78 14.99
C THR A 147 -6.85 -10.28 15.35
N SER A 148 -7.78 -9.37 15.64
CA SER A 148 -9.18 -9.69 16.01
C SER A 148 -10.14 -9.63 14.83
N ALA A 149 -9.89 -8.79 13.82
CA ALA A 149 -10.70 -8.68 12.62
C ALA A 149 -10.48 -9.84 11.64
N TRP A 150 -9.31 -10.48 11.70
CA TRP A 150 -8.91 -11.53 10.78
C TRP A 150 -9.84 -12.75 10.74
N PRO A 151 -10.21 -13.37 11.88
CA PRO A 151 -11.14 -14.51 11.86
C PRO A 151 -12.47 -14.17 11.20
N ALA A 152 -13.01 -12.97 11.48
CA ALA A 152 -14.26 -12.52 10.89
C ALA A 152 -14.14 -12.31 9.36
N PHE A 153 -13.05 -11.66 8.91
CA PHE A 153 -12.76 -11.48 7.49
C PHE A 153 -12.62 -12.81 6.73
N MET A 154 -11.92 -13.77 7.32
CA MET A 154 -11.72 -15.09 6.72
C MET A 154 -13.03 -15.89 6.69
N ALA A 155 -13.83 -15.86 7.76
CA ALA A 155 -15.11 -16.55 7.79
C ALA A 155 -16.11 -15.97 6.78
N SER A 156 -16.13 -14.64 6.58
CA SER A 156 -17.01 -14.02 5.59
C SER A 156 -16.57 -14.30 4.16
N THR A 157 -15.26 -14.34 3.91
CA THR A 157 -14.70 -14.60 2.57
C THR A 157 -14.73 -16.09 2.21
N CYS A 158 -14.59 -16.96 3.21
CA CYS A 158 -14.46 -18.42 3.06
C CYS A 158 -15.48 -19.18 3.93
N PRO A 159 -16.80 -18.95 3.78
CA PRO A 159 -17.82 -19.40 4.74
C PRO A 159 -17.94 -20.93 4.88
N ASN A 160 -17.47 -21.70 3.89
CA ASN A 160 -17.57 -23.16 3.87
C ASN A 160 -16.30 -23.88 4.33
N PHE A 161 -15.28 -23.14 4.76
CA PHE A 161 -13.95 -23.71 5.05
C PHE A 161 -13.61 -23.76 6.53
N TYR A 162 -13.99 -22.73 7.27
CA TYR A 162 -13.61 -22.59 8.68
C TYR A 162 -14.74 -21.91 9.44
N SER A 163 -15.00 -22.36 10.67
CA SER A 163 -15.79 -21.55 11.62
C SER A 163 -14.89 -20.45 12.21
N VAL A 164 -15.47 -19.32 12.62
CA VAL A 164 -14.71 -18.18 13.18
C VAL A 164 -13.82 -18.64 14.35
N GLU A 165 -14.30 -19.58 15.15
CA GLU A 165 -13.60 -20.13 16.31
C GLU A 165 -12.37 -20.98 15.93
N THR A 166 -12.34 -21.51 14.70
CA THR A 166 -11.25 -22.36 14.21
C THR A 166 -10.16 -21.58 13.46
N ILE A 167 -10.43 -20.34 13.07
CA ILE A 167 -9.46 -19.51 12.36
C ILE A 167 -8.47 -18.93 13.38
N PRO A 168 -7.17 -19.24 13.28
CA PRO A 168 -6.19 -18.67 14.19
C PRO A 168 -6.14 -17.15 14.03
N SER A 169 -6.08 -16.43 15.15
CA SER A 169 -5.84 -14.99 15.13
C SER A 169 -4.55 -14.68 14.38
N LEU A 170 -4.58 -13.65 13.53
CA LEU A 170 -3.39 -13.24 12.80
C LEU A 170 -2.42 -12.56 13.76
N HIS A 171 -1.31 -13.23 14.08
CA HIS A 171 -0.27 -12.60 14.88
C HIS A 171 0.55 -11.63 14.02
N ILE A 172 0.65 -10.37 14.46
CA ILE A 172 1.51 -9.37 13.81
C ILE A 172 2.97 -9.70 14.17
N GLY A 173 3.60 -10.53 13.35
CA GLY A 173 5.01 -10.90 13.50
C GLY A 173 5.96 -9.83 12.98
N GLY A 174 6.87 -9.36 13.83
CA GLY A 174 7.93 -8.42 13.47
C GLY A 174 7.44 -6.98 13.28
N GLN A 175 7.97 -6.05 14.08
CA GLN A 175 7.78 -4.62 13.83
C GLN A 175 8.96 -4.10 13.03
N HIS A 176 8.69 -3.60 11.81
CA HIS A 176 9.72 -2.94 11.02
C HIS A 176 10.26 -1.73 11.79
N LYS A 177 11.57 -1.44 11.73
CA LYS A 177 12.18 -0.36 12.55
C LYS A 177 11.49 1.00 12.39
N SER A 178 10.89 1.27 11.24
CA SER A 178 10.15 2.52 10.99
C SER A 178 8.82 2.61 11.76
N SER A 179 8.28 1.51 12.30
CA SER A 179 6.99 1.49 13.01
C SER A 179 6.99 2.32 14.29
N SER A 180 8.15 2.49 14.92
CA SER A 180 8.30 3.34 16.11
C SER A 180 8.33 4.84 15.79
N ASP A 181 8.32 5.20 14.51
CA ASP A 181 8.42 6.58 14.02
C ASP A 181 9.57 7.36 14.68
N LEU A 182 10.75 6.74 14.74
CA LEU A 182 11.93 7.25 15.45
C LEU A 182 12.28 8.71 15.09
N PHE A 183 12.00 9.12 13.86
CA PHE A 183 12.30 10.46 13.36
C PHE A 183 11.06 11.37 13.25
N GLY A 184 9.87 10.94 13.70
CA GLY A 184 8.65 11.73 13.58
C GLY A 184 8.23 12.02 12.13
N LEU A 185 8.62 11.15 11.19
CA LEU A 185 8.33 11.30 9.76
C LEU A 185 6.91 10.87 9.45
N TYR A 186 6.45 9.78 10.06
CA TYR A 186 5.10 9.27 9.89
C TYR A 186 4.08 10.24 10.50
N ALA A 187 4.37 10.74 11.71
CA ALA A 187 3.55 11.77 12.35
C ALA A 187 3.45 13.03 11.48
N ALA A 188 4.55 13.50 10.89
CA ALA A 188 4.54 14.64 10.00
C ALA A 188 3.73 14.40 8.71
N ALA A 189 3.89 13.22 8.09
CA ALA A 189 3.13 12.84 6.90
C ALA A 189 1.61 12.76 7.20
N LYS A 190 1.24 12.18 8.34
CA LYS A 190 -0.15 12.16 8.83
C LYS A 190 -0.71 13.55 9.09
N GLN A 191 0.10 14.49 9.59
CA GLN A 191 -0.35 15.86 9.77
C GLN A 191 -0.67 16.53 8.43
N VAL A 192 0.22 16.40 7.43
CA VAL A 192 -0.06 16.92 6.08
C VAL A 192 -1.30 16.26 5.49
N TRP A 193 -1.47 14.95 5.66
CA TRP A 193 -2.68 14.24 5.24
C TRP A 193 -3.95 14.86 5.86
N LYS A 194 -3.95 15.07 7.19
CA LYS A 194 -5.07 15.65 7.94
C LYS A 194 -5.41 17.08 7.54
N GLU A 195 -4.45 17.85 7.03
CA GLU A 195 -4.69 19.21 6.52
C GLU A 195 -5.69 19.20 5.34
N SER A 196 -5.92 18.06 4.69
CA SER A 196 -6.88 17.89 3.58
C SER A 196 -6.66 18.88 2.42
N GLY A 197 -5.42 19.37 2.28
CA GLY A 197 -5.02 20.36 1.28
C GLY A 197 -4.64 19.73 -0.07
N PRO A 198 -3.94 20.48 -0.94
CA PRO A 198 -3.56 20.04 -2.28
C PRO A 198 -2.80 18.70 -2.30
N PHE A 199 -1.90 18.49 -1.33
CA PHE A 199 -1.11 17.26 -1.24
C PHE A 199 -1.96 16.03 -0.87
N SER A 200 -2.90 16.18 0.06
CA SER A 200 -3.85 15.10 0.39
C SER A 200 -4.73 14.76 -0.81
N ARG A 201 -5.20 15.77 -1.54
CA ARG A 201 -5.98 15.57 -2.77
C ARG A 201 -5.16 14.88 -3.86
N ALA A 202 -3.90 15.27 -4.02
CA ALA A 202 -2.97 14.61 -4.93
C ALA A 202 -2.75 13.13 -4.60
N LEU A 203 -2.63 12.78 -3.32
CA LEU A 203 -2.52 11.38 -2.90
C LEU A 203 -3.78 10.58 -3.25
N CYS A 204 -4.97 11.17 -3.08
CA CYS A 204 -6.19 10.52 -3.56
C CYS A 204 -6.14 10.28 -5.07
N LEU A 205 -5.70 11.26 -5.87
CA LEU A 205 -5.55 11.06 -7.32
C LEU A 205 -4.52 9.98 -7.68
N LEU A 206 -3.35 9.98 -7.04
CA LEU A 206 -2.30 8.97 -7.26
C LEU A 206 -2.79 7.55 -6.96
N HIS A 207 -3.65 7.40 -5.97
CA HIS A 207 -4.23 6.11 -5.59
C HIS A 207 -5.65 5.90 -6.14
N ALA A 208 -6.08 6.71 -7.13
CA ALA A 208 -7.41 6.62 -7.71
C ALA A 208 -7.72 5.23 -8.25
N PHE A 209 -6.74 4.60 -8.90
CA PHE A 209 -6.90 3.23 -9.38
C PHE A 209 -7.11 2.24 -8.23
N ASP A 210 -6.37 2.36 -7.13
CA ASP A 210 -6.54 1.44 -5.99
C ASP A 210 -7.96 1.49 -5.43
N TYR A 211 -8.54 2.68 -5.34
CA TYR A 211 -9.92 2.84 -4.89
C TYR A 211 -10.96 2.58 -6.00
N ALA A 212 -10.66 2.80 -7.29
CA ALA A 212 -11.60 2.46 -8.37
C ALA A 212 -11.86 0.95 -8.47
N CYS A 213 -10.96 0.13 -7.92
CA CYS A 213 -11.02 -1.33 -8.01
C CYS A 213 -12.06 -1.98 -7.08
N PHE A 214 -12.85 -1.18 -6.36
CA PHE A 214 -14.05 -1.69 -5.71
C PHE A 214 -15.25 -0.91 -6.23
N GLU A 215 -16.05 -1.54 -7.10
CA GLU A 215 -17.29 -0.93 -7.62
C GLU A 215 -18.28 -0.55 -6.52
N ASN A 216 -18.17 -1.19 -5.35
CA ASN A 216 -18.99 -0.95 -4.16
C ASN A 216 -18.06 -0.69 -2.96
N LEU A 217 -17.30 0.40 -3.05
CA LEU A 217 -16.34 0.79 -2.02
C LEU A 217 -16.95 0.69 -0.61
N PRO A 218 -16.41 -0.16 0.29
CA PRO A 218 -16.99 -0.37 1.61
C PRO A 218 -16.92 0.88 2.49
N ASP A 219 -17.68 0.85 3.59
CA ASP A 219 -17.48 1.76 4.73
C ASP A 219 -15.98 1.81 5.09
N GLY A 220 -15.38 3.01 5.06
CA GLY A 220 -13.98 3.20 5.48
C GLY A 220 -13.07 3.91 4.48
N ILE A 221 -13.53 4.29 3.29
CA ILE A 221 -12.73 5.19 2.42
C ILE A 221 -12.76 6.60 2.98
N PRO A 222 -11.60 7.29 3.04
CA PRO A 222 -11.57 8.68 3.44
C PRO A 222 -12.50 9.55 2.57
N PHE A 223 -13.40 10.29 3.22
CA PHE A 223 -14.35 11.20 2.55
C PHE A 223 -13.67 12.13 1.54
N LEU A 224 -12.46 12.61 1.87
CA LEU A 224 -11.67 13.43 0.96
C LEU A 224 -11.42 12.74 -0.38
N CYS A 225 -11.05 11.47 -0.39
CA CYS A 225 -10.79 10.74 -1.64
C CYS A 225 -12.07 10.48 -2.42
N GLN A 226 -13.19 10.18 -1.74
CA GLN A 226 -14.49 10.06 -2.39
C GLN A 226 -14.86 11.34 -3.13
N SER A 227 -14.71 12.50 -2.47
CA SER A 227 -14.94 13.81 -3.07
C SER A 227 -14.01 14.07 -4.26
N VAL A 228 -12.71 13.79 -4.13
CA VAL A 228 -11.73 13.97 -5.22
C VAL A 228 -12.09 13.13 -6.45
N TYR A 229 -12.54 11.89 -6.26
CA TYR A 229 -12.96 11.05 -7.38
C TYR A 229 -14.22 11.54 -8.06
N GLN A 230 -15.21 11.96 -7.28
CA GLN A 230 -16.44 12.53 -7.84
C GLN A 230 -16.13 13.80 -8.64
N ASP A 231 -15.31 14.69 -8.09
CA ASP A 231 -14.84 15.90 -8.78
C ASP A 231 -14.15 15.55 -10.11
N HIS A 232 -13.23 14.57 -10.08
CA HIS A 232 -12.46 14.16 -11.24
C HIS A 232 -13.32 13.48 -12.32
N ALA A 233 -14.22 12.58 -11.91
CA ALA A 233 -15.16 11.93 -12.82
C ALA A 233 -16.07 12.96 -13.52
N ASN A 234 -16.58 13.94 -12.77
CA ASN A 234 -17.38 15.04 -13.32
C ASN A 234 -16.58 15.88 -14.32
N GLN A 235 -15.30 16.14 -14.04
CA GLN A 235 -14.42 16.85 -14.99
C GLN A 235 -14.24 16.08 -16.29
N ILE A 236 -13.99 14.76 -16.24
CA ILE A 236 -13.85 13.91 -17.43
C ILE A 236 -15.14 13.96 -18.27
N ILE A 237 -16.31 13.81 -17.63
CA ILE A 237 -17.61 13.88 -18.31
C ILE A 237 -17.81 15.26 -18.97
N ASN A 238 -17.42 16.34 -18.28
CA ASN A 238 -17.58 17.70 -18.79
C ASN A 238 -16.62 18.03 -19.94
N VAL A 239 -15.42 17.44 -19.96
CA VAL A 239 -14.49 17.55 -21.09
C VAL A 239 -15.02 16.75 -22.28
N GLY A 240 -15.43 15.50 -22.08
CA GLY A 240 -15.94 14.65 -23.16
C GLY A 240 -17.28 15.07 -23.76
N LYS A 241 -18.00 16.02 -23.14
CA LYS A 241 -19.22 16.66 -23.69
C LYS A 241 -18.93 17.89 -24.55
N LYS A 242 -17.68 18.39 -24.55
CA LYS A 242 -17.25 19.55 -25.33
C LYS A 242 -16.66 19.18 -26.69
N ASP A 243 -16.52 17.88 -26.96
CA ASP A 243 -16.20 17.28 -28.25
C ASP A 243 -17.47 16.72 -28.91
#